data_AF-A0A1G4HY40-F1
#
_entry.id   AF-A0A1G4HY40-F1
#
_cell.length_a   1.000
_cell.length_b   1.000
_cell.length_c   1.000
_cell.angle_alpha   90.00
_cell.angle_beta   90.00
_cell.angle_gamma   90.00
#
_symmetry.space_group_name_H-M   'P 1'
#
loop_
_entity.id
_entity.type
_entity.pdbx_description
1 polymer ?
#
loop_
_entity_poly.entity_id
_entity_poly.type
_entity_poly.pdbx_seq_one_letter_code
_entity_poly.pdbx_strand_id
1 'polypeptide(L)'
;MVEKIFKAGEGNYPEKLHKEAETKPLSKTLAKGTTAANLAELENAIDLQIAQIYYTQRMADGFTAKLKEAEEQLSKAKLGDYGAAAAEAACNKLDGEQKCNADPKCTYNSTEPDKSKKCKYNATKAEKNCVHVAQTQTAGTETTTGNCKGKEKDECKSPDCKWEGETCKDSTILLSKQFALSMVSSAFVALLF
;
A
#
# COMPACT_ATOMS: atom_id res chain seq x y z
N MET A 1 -15.54 -27.08 -17.27
CA MET A 1 -15.24 -26.80 -15.84
C MET A 1 -16.48 -26.31 -15.11
N VAL A 2 -17.20 -25.31 -15.66
CA VAL A 2 -18.48 -24.80 -15.14
C VAL A 2 -19.50 -25.92 -14.92
N GLU A 3 -19.78 -26.76 -15.92
CA GLU A 3 -20.71 -27.89 -15.78
C GLU A 3 -20.29 -28.93 -14.74
N LYS A 4 -19.03 -28.94 -14.28
CA LYS A 4 -18.59 -29.85 -13.20
C LYS A 4 -18.89 -29.28 -11.80
N ILE A 5 -19.01 -27.96 -11.70
CA ILE A 5 -19.21 -27.24 -10.43
C ILE A 5 -20.71 -26.97 -10.24
N PHE A 6 -21.39 -26.48 -11.27
CA PHE A 6 -22.78 -26.02 -11.24
C PHE A 6 -23.78 -27.13 -11.62
N LYS A 7 -23.67 -28.30 -10.99
CA LYS A 7 -24.61 -29.41 -11.19
C LYS A 7 -25.69 -29.40 -10.12
N ALA A 8 -26.87 -29.90 -10.44
CA ALA A 8 -27.90 -30.13 -9.43
C ALA A 8 -27.44 -31.17 -8.38
N GLY A 9 -27.94 -31.03 -7.15
CA GLY A 9 -27.70 -31.96 -6.06
C GLY A 9 -26.95 -31.32 -4.90
N GLU A 10 -27.28 -31.78 -3.70
CA GLU A 10 -26.89 -31.13 -2.43
C GLU A 10 -25.37 -31.02 -2.21
N GLY A 11 -24.59 -31.91 -2.83
CA GLY A 11 -23.12 -31.89 -2.76
C GLY A 11 -22.45 -30.98 -3.79
N ASN A 12 -23.22 -30.41 -4.71
CA ASN A 12 -22.73 -29.58 -5.82
C ASN A 12 -23.08 -28.11 -5.61
N TYR A 13 -22.40 -27.22 -6.32
CA TYR A 13 -22.77 -25.80 -6.36
C TYR A 13 -24.05 -25.66 -7.21
N PRO A 14 -25.01 -24.76 -6.86
CA PRO A 14 -25.00 -23.78 -5.76
C PRO A 14 -25.56 -24.30 -4.43
N GLU A 15 -26.24 -25.44 -4.45
CA GLU A 15 -27.03 -25.95 -3.33
C GLU A 15 -26.18 -26.19 -2.07
N LYS A 16 -24.96 -26.70 -2.26
CA LYS A 16 -23.95 -26.83 -1.20
C LYS A 16 -23.64 -25.49 -0.52
N LEU A 17 -23.41 -24.43 -1.30
CA LEU A 17 -23.09 -23.11 -0.73
C LEU A 17 -24.29 -22.51 0.00
N HIS A 18 -25.50 -22.74 -0.51
CA HIS A 18 -26.71 -22.26 0.16
C HIS A 18 -26.83 -22.87 1.56
N LYS A 19 -26.69 -24.20 1.68
CA LYS A 19 -26.70 -24.89 2.98
C LYS A 19 -25.57 -24.44 3.92
N GLU A 20 -24.37 -24.26 3.38
CA GLU A 20 -23.24 -23.74 4.15
C GLU A 20 -23.48 -22.30 4.63
N ALA A 21 -24.15 -21.46 3.82
CA ALA A 21 -24.49 -20.10 4.20
C ALA A 21 -25.56 -20.05 5.30
N GLU A 22 -26.61 -20.86 5.20
CA GLU A 22 -27.70 -20.94 6.20
C GLU A 22 -27.20 -21.36 7.58
N THR A 23 -26.28 -22.32 7.62
CA THR A 23 -25.72 -22.85 8.87
C THR A 23 -24.59 -22.01 9.45
N LYS A 24 -24.18 -20.95 8.74
CA LYS A 24 -23.03 -20.15 9.16
C LYS A 24 -23.39 -19.32 10.41
N PRO A 25 -22.66 -19.52 11.52
CA PRO A 25 -22.98 -18.84 12.77
C PRO A 25 -22.71 -17.35 12.65
N LEU A 26 -23.61 -16.57 13.24
CA LEU A 26 -23.46 -15.13 13.40
C LEU A 26 -22.71 -14.83 14.69
N SER A 27 -21.84 -13.82 14.67
CA SER A 27 -21.30 -13.31 15.94
C SER A 27 -22.43 -12.64 16.71
N LYS A 28 -22.43 -12.75 18.04
CA LYS A 28 -23.48 -12.18 18.91
C LYS A 28 -23.57 -10.65 18.87
N THR A 29 -22.68 -9.98 18.14
CA THR A 29 -22.47 -8.52 18.19
C THR A 29 -22.88 -7.84 16.88
N LEU A 30 -23.87 -8.36 16.16
CA LEU A 30 -24.39 -7.72 14.95
C LEU A 30 -25.10 -6.40 15.26
N ALA A 31 -25.96 -6.39 16.29
CA ALA A 31 -26.55 -5.19 16.86
C ALA A 31 -27.09 -5.49 18.27
N LYS A 32 -27.26 -4.44 19.08
CA LYS A 32 -27.85 -4.55 20.42
C LYS A 32 -29.32 -4.95 20.29
N GLY A 33 -29.64 -6.22 20.59
CA GLY A 33 -31.01 -6.74 20.61
C GLY A 33 -31.27 -7.92 19.65
N THR A 34 -30.34 -8.24 18.74
CA THR A 34 -30.48 -9.37 17.83
C THR A 34 -30.11 -10.69 18.53
N THR A 35 -31.02 -11.66 18.52
CA THR A 35 -30.80 -13.02 19.10
C THR A 35 -30.49 -14.08 18.05
N ALA A 36 -30.44 -13.71 16.78
CA ALA A 36 -30.20 -14.65 15.67
C ALA A 36 -28.83 -15.33 15.79
N ALA A 37 -28.82 -16.66 15.74
CA ALA A 37 -27.64 -17.50 15.86
C ALA A 37 -26.96 -17.77 14.51
N ASN A 38 -27.70 -17.71 13.40
CA ASN A 38 -27.22 -17.99 12.04
C ASN A 38 -27.93 -17.11 11.01
N LEU A 39 -27.44 -17.14 9.76
CA LEU A 39 -28.00 -16.32 8.67
C LEU A 39 -29.45 -16.67 8.32
N ALA A 40 -29.88 -17.92 8.49
CA ALA A 40 -31.24 -18.35 8.18
C ALA A 40 -32.30 -17.71 9.11
N GLU A 41 -31.90 -17.28 10.30
CA GLU A 41 -32.78 -16.59 11.27
C GLU A 41 -32.93 -15.08 10.99
N LEU A 42 -32.24 -14.54 9.98
CA LEU A 42 -32.34 -13.13 9.58
C LEU A 42 -33.40 -12.96 8.49
N GLU A 43 -34.65 -12.72 8.89
CA GLU A 43 -35.77 -12.58 7.94
C GLU A 43 -35.87 -11.19 7.30
N ASN A 44 -35.25 -10.16 7.91
CA ASN A 44 -35.32 -8.77 7.44
C ASN A 44 -34.04 -8.35 6.71
N ALA A 45 -34.20 -7.69 5.56
CA ALA A 45 -33.12 -7.09 4.79
C ALA A 45 -32.23 -6.12 5.60
N ILE A 46 -32.78 -5.43 6.59
CA ILE A 46 -32.00 -4.52 7.47
C ILE A 46 -31.01 -5.33 8.31
N ASP A 47 -31.46 -6.41 8.94
CA ASP A 47 -30.58 -7.24 9.78
C ASP A 47 -29.50 -7.93 8.95
N LEU A 48 -29.84 -8.32 7.72
CA LEU A 48 -28.87 -8.85 6.76
C LEU A 48 -27.81 -7.81 6.36
N GLN A 49 -28.21 -6.56 6.11
CA GLN A 49 -27.27 -5.47 5.83
C GLN A 49 -26.36 -5.17 7.02
N ILE A 50 -26.91 -5.15 8.23
CA ILE A 50 -26.11 -4.98 9.47
C ILE A 50 -25.09 -6.12 9.59
N ALA A 51 -25.50 -7.37 9.36
CA ALA A 51 -24.60 -8.51 9.35
C ALA A 51 -23.48 -8.36 8.32
N GLN A 52 -23.81 -7.95 7.10
CA GLN A 52 -22.84 -7.71 6.04
C GLN A 52 -21.84 -6.60 6.41
N ILE A 53 -22.32 -5.47 6.95
CA ILE A 53 -21.47 -4.35 7.38
C ILE A 53 -20.51 -4.81 8.46
N TYR A 54 -21.01 -5.50 9.49
CA TYR A 54 -20.20 -6.00 10.60
C TYR A 54 -19.05 -6.91 10.12
N TYR A 55 -19.35 -7.90 9.27
CA TYR A 55 -18.31 -8.82 8.79
C TYR A 55 -17.33 -8.14 7.84
N THR A 56 -17.78 -7.18 7.04
CA THR A 56 -16.91 -6.38 6.18
C THR A 56 -15.94 -5.54 7.00
N GLN A 57 -16.43 -4.90 8.07
CA GLN A 57 -15.61 -4.15 9.02
C GLN A 57 -14.59 -5.07 9.70
N ARG A 58 -15.01 -6.24 10.19
CA ARG A 58 -14.11 -7.20 10.82
C ARG A 58 -12.99 -7.68 9.89
N MET A 59 -13.29 -7.87 8.61
CA MET A 59 -12.27 -8.18 7.61
C MET A 59 -11.31 -7.01 7.41
N ALA A 60 -11.83 -5.78 7.28
CA ALA A 60 -11.03 -4.57 7.16
C ALA A 60 -10.11 -4.35 8.37
N ASP A 61 -10.61 -4.58 9.59
CA ASP A 61 -9.83 -4.51 10.83
C ASP A 61 -8.73 -5.58 10.84
N GLY A 62 -9.06 -6.81 10.42
CA GLY A 62 -8.08 -7.90 10.31
C GLY A 62 -6.98 -7.60 9.28
N PHE A 63 -7.31 -7.00 8.15
CA PHE A 63 -6.32 -6.54 7.18
C PHE A 63 -5.48 -5.39 7.73
N THR A 64 -6.11 -4.43 8.41
CA THR A 64 -5.42 -3.30 9.04
C THR A 64 -4.41 -3.78 10.10
N ALA A 65 -4.80 -4.76 10.91
CA ALA A 65 -3.90 -5.39 11.90
C ALA A 65 -2.70 -6.07 11.22
N LYS A 66 -2.94 -6.85 10.15
CA LYS A 66 -1.87 -7.49 9.37
C LYS A 66 -0.93 -6.49 8.71
N LEU A 67 -1.46 -5.37 8.20
CA LEU A 67 -0.64 -4.29 7.63
C LEU A 67 0.26 -3.68 8.71
N LYS A 68 -0.29 -3.36 9.87
CA LYS A 68 0.48 -2.84 10.99
C LYS A 68 1.55 -3.81 11.48
N GLU A 69 1.23 -5.11 11.56
CA GLU A 69 2.22 -6.15 11.89
C GLU A 69 3.33 -6.22 10.85
N ALA A 70 3.00 -6.11 9.55
CA ALA A 70 3.99 -6.09 8.48
C ALA A 70 4.88 -4.83 8.55
N GLU A 71 4.31 -3.65 8.83
CA GLU A 71 5.05 -2.41 9.05
C GLU A 71 5.95 -2.48 10.29
N GLU A 72 5.48 -3.09 11.37
CA GLU A 72 6.27 -3.29 12.59
C GLU A 72 7.42 -4.29 12.34
N GLN A 73 7.16 -5.36 11.60
CA GLN A 73 8.22 -6.27 11.14
C GLN A 73 9.20 -5.57 10.20
N LEU A 74 8.74 -4.66 9.35
CA LEU A 74 9.56 -3.86 8.45
C LEU A 74 10.40 -2.81 9.19
N SER A 75 9.91 -2.27 10.31
CA SER A 75 10.67 -1.33 11.14
C SER A 75 11.64 -2.02 12.09
N LYS A 76 11.33 -3.25 12.55
CA LYS A 76 12.23 -4.11 13.33
C LYS A 76 13.30 -4.78 12.46
N ALA A 77 12.94 -5.17 11.24
CA ALA A 77 13.93 -5.47 10.22
C ALA A 77 14.60 -4.14 9.90
N LYS A 78 15.84 -3.92 10.37
CA LYS A 78 16.61 -2.81 9.84
C LYS A 78 16.67 -3.04 8.33
N LEU A 79 15.94 -2.24 7.53
CA LEU A 79 16.13 -2.19 6.08
C LEU A 79 17.62 -2.04 5.76
N GLY A 80 18.35 -1.37 6.66
CA GLY A 80 19.80 -1.27 6.68
C GLY A 80 20.55 -2.59 6.82
N ASP A 81 20.12 -3.59 7.62
CA ASP A 81 20.91 -4.82 7.82
C ASP A 81 20.75 -5.83 6.67
N TYR A 82 19.53 -6.00 6.11
CA TYR A 82 19.36 -6.85 4.92
C TYR A 82 19.94 -6.19 3.66
N GLY A 83 19.74 -4.88 3.52
CA GLY A 83 20.33 -4.09 2.44
C GLY A 83 21.86 -4.05 2.54
N ALA A 84 22.41 -3.83 3.73
CA ALA A 84 23.86 -3.81 3.94
C ALA A 84 24.46 -5.22 3.81
N ALA A 85 23.82 -6.28 4.28
CA ALA A 85 24.34 -7.64 4.10
C ALA A 85 24.36 -8.06 2.62
N ALA A 86 23.30 -7.73 1.86
CA ALA A 86 23.27 -7.98 0.42
C ALA A 86 24.28 -7.10 -0.34
N ALA A 87 24.42 -5.82 0.05
CA ALA A 87 25.40 -4.92 -0.53
C ALA A 87 26.84 -5.34 -0.21
N GLU A 88 27.10 -5.80 1.01
CA GLU A 88 28.38 -6.35 1.46
C GLU A 88 28.73 -7.61 0.68
N ALA A 89 27.78 -8.54 0.51
CA ALA A 89 27.97 -9.72 -0.32
C ALA A 89 28.23 -9.38 -1.80
N ALA A 90 27.66 -8.27 -2.32
CA ALA A 90 27.94 -7.79 -3.66
C ALA A 90 29.34 -7.15 -3.77
N CYS A 91 29.74 -6.34 -2.79
CA CYS A 91 31.08 -5.74 -2.76
C CYS A 91 32.18 -6.80 -2.64
N ASN A 92 32.00 -7.81 -1.77
CA ASN A 92 32.98 -8.88 -1.56
C ASN A 92 33.21 -9.77 -2.81
N LYS A 93 32.34 -9.69 -3.82
CA LYS A 93 32.52 -10.37 -5.13
C LYS A 93 33.36 -9.57 -6.12
N LEU A 94 33.64 -8.29 -5.85
CA LEU A 94 34.44 -7.43 -6.72
C LEU A 94 35.93 -7.69 -6.48
N ASP A 95 36.61 -8.17 -7.52
CA ASP A 95 38.04 -8.43 -7.47
C ASP A 95 38.85 -7.25 -8.02
N GLY A 96 39.86 -6.85 -7.26
CA GLY A 96 40.75 -5.74 -7.58
C GLY A 96 40.25 -4.36 -7.15
N GLU A 97 41.21 -3.51 -6.77
CA GLU A 97 40.98 -2.15 -6.28
C GLU A 97 40.18 -1.29 -7.26
N GLN A 98 40.49 -1.38 -8.56
CA GLN A 98 39.86 -0.57 -9.58
C GLN A 98 38.37 -0.88 -9.75
N LYS A 99 37.99 -2.17 -9.74
CA LYS A 99 36.57 -2.57 -9.82
C LYS A 99 35.83 -2.24 -8.53
N CYS A 100 36.48 -2.42 -7.39
CA CYS A 100 35.89 -2.10 -6.09
C CYS A 100 35.59 -0.60 -5.94
N ASN A 101 36.55 0.26 -6.26
CA ASN A 101 36.41 1.70 -6.11
C ASN A 101 35.52 2.33 -7.18
N ALA A 102 35.34 1.67 -8.33
CA ALA A 102 34.39 2.07 -9.36
C ALA A 102 32.92 1.86 -8.95
N ASP A 103 32.63 0.94 -8.02
CA ASP A 103 31.28 0.77 -7.49
C ASP A 103 30.96 1.91 -6.49
N PRO A 104 29.81 2.61 -6.65
CA PRO A 104 29.46 3.78 -5.84
C PRO A 104 29.21 3.46 -4.36
N LYS A 105 28.96 2.19 -4.00
CA LYS A 105 28.67 1.75 -2.62
C LYS A 105 29.81 0.95 -1.97
N CYS A 106 30.91 0.67 -2.67
CA CYS A 106 32.01 -0.17 -2.15
C CYS A 106 33.33 0.59 -1.95
N THR A 107 34.18 0.16 -1.02
CA THR A 107 35.53 0.72 -0.77
C THR A 107 36.56 -0.38 -0.66
N TYR A 108 37.72 -0.19 -1.30
CA TYR A 108 38.83 -1.11 -1.20
C TYR A 108 39.68 -0.86 0.05
N ASN A 109 39.96 -1.91 0.83
CA ASN A 109 40.85 -1.89 1.96
C ASN A 109 42.07 -2.80 1.69
N SER A 110 43.21 -2.20 1.36
CA SER A 110 44.45 -2.91 1.08
C SER A 110 45.05 -3.61 2.31
N THR A 111 44.67 -3.19 3.52
CA THR A 111 45.15 -3.75 4.79
C THR A 111 44.40 -5.01 5.21
N GLU A 112 43.30 -5.35 4.54
CA GLU A 112 42.55 -6.56 4.85
C GLU A 112 43.33 -7.81 4.39
N PRO A 113 43.64 -8.77 5.29
CA PRO A 113 44.44 -9.94 4.95
C PRO A 113 43.67 -10.93 4.04
N ASP A 114 42.35 -10.99 4.19
CA ASP A 114 41.48 -11.84 3.38
C ASP A 114 41.18 -11.16 2.04
N LYS A 115 41.75 -11.70 0.95
CA LYS A 115 41.57 -11.18 -0.41
C LYS A 115 40.08 -11.06 -0.79
N SER A 116 39.23 -11.95 -0.29
CA SER A 116 37.78 -11.94 -0.58
C SER A 116 37.00 -10.85 0.16
N LYS A 117 37.64 -10.19 1.14
CA LYS A 117 37.04 -9.12 1.96
C LYS A 117 37.71 -7.77 1.75
N LYS A 118 38.61 -7.65 0.77
CA LYS A 118 39.27 -6.39 0.45
C LYS A 118 38.32 -5.35 -0.10
N CYS A 119 37.15 -5.74 -0.62
CA CYS A 119 36.15 -4.81 -1.11
C CYS A 119 34.88 -4.87 -0.25
N LYS A 120 34.63 -3.83 0.56
CA LYS A 120 33.53 -3.81 1.54
C LYS A 120 32.49 -2.74 1.23
N TYR A 121 31.26 -2.96 1.66
CA TYR A 121 30.21 -1.94 1.60
C TYR A 121 30.59 -0.75 2.48
N ASN A 122 30.37 0.45 1.96
CA ASN A 122 30.61 1.70 2.67
C ASN A 122 29.34 2.55 2.60
N ALA A 123 28.61 2.58 3.71
CA ALA A 123 27.36 3.32 3.83
C ALA A 123 27.55 4.82 3.49
N THR A 124 28.62 5.44 3.97
CA THR A 124 28.92 6.86 3.70
C THR A 124 29.20 7.12 2.22
N LYS A 125 29.86 6.18 1.53
CA LYS A 125 30.09 6.27 0.08
C LYS A 125 28.79 6.07 -0.69
N ALA A 126 27.98 5.10 -0.28
CA ALA A 126 26.67 4.83 -0.86
C ALA A 126 25.72 6.03 -0.69
N GLU A 127 25.66 6.66 0.48
CA GLU A 127 24.85 7.87 0.73
C GLU A 127 25.28 9.06 -0.13
N LYS A 128 26.59 9.27 -0.30
CA LYS A 128 27.12 10.38 -1.12
C LYS A 128 26.95 10.17 -2.62
N ASN A 129 26.94 8.91 -3.08
CA ASN A 129 26.83 8.57 -4.51
C ASN A 129 25.42 8.11 -4.92
N CYS A 130 24.53 7.83 -3.97
CA CYS A 130 23.10 7.84 -4.19
C CYS A 130 22.66 9.29 -4.42
N VAL A 131 22.88 9.77 -5.64
CA VAL A 131 22.05 10.83 -6.21
C VAL A 131 20.62 10.28 -6.18
N HIS A 132 19.85 10.72 -5.18
CA HIS A 132 18.41 10.53 -5.01
C HIS A 132 17.82 9.47 -5.95
N VAL A 133 17.80 8.20 -5.54
CA VAL A 133 16.57 7.46 -5.80
C VAL A 133 15.57 8.17 -4.91
N ALA A 134 14.72 9.00 -5.53
CA ALA A 134 13.57 9.55 -4.84
C ALA A 134 12.75 8.38 -4.31
N GLN A 135 13.06 7.95 -3.08
CA GLN A 135 12.18 7.16 -2.28
C GLN A 135 11.11 8.16 -1.83
N THR A 136 10.15 8.43 -2.71
CA THR A 136 8.99 9.25 -2.40
C THR A 136 8.08 8.44 -1.48
N GLN A 137 8.52 8.28 -0.24
CA GLN A 137 7.73 7.87 0.90
C GLN A 137 8.22 8.66 2.13
N THR A 138 8.19 9.98 2.01
CA THR A 138 8.02 10.85 3.17
C THR A 138 6.68 11.53 3.01
N ALA A 139 5.65 10.89 3.58
CA ALA A 139 4.51 11.65 4.10
C ALA A 139 5.07 12.52 5.24
N GLY A 140 5.44 13.74 4.91
CA GLY A 140 6.11 14.64 5.86
C GLY A 140 6.64 15.88 5.15
N THR A 141 5.70 16.76 4.78
CA THR A 141 5.83 18.21 4.80
C THR A 141 7.21 18.82 4.56
N GLU A 142 7.64 18.89 3.29
CA GLU A 142 8.43 20.03 2.79
C GLU A 142 7.99 20.37 1.36
N THR A 143 6.94 21.20 1.29
CA THR A 143 6.87 22.40 0.44
C THR A 143 7.64 22.38 -0.88
N THR A 144 7.19 21.59 -1.88
CA THR A 144 7.14 22.12 -3.25
C THR A 144 5.78 22.78 -3.45
N THR A 145 5.50 23.80 -2.63
CA THR A 145 4.41 24.72 -2.91
C THR A 145 4.92 25.56 -4.06
N GLY A 146 4.42 25.29 -5.27
CA GLY A 146 4.48 26.30 -6.31
C GLY A 146 3.88 27.56 -5.69
N ASN A 147 4.64 28.63 -5.51
CA ASN A 147 4.06 29.85 -4.96
C ASN A 147 3.21 30.50 -6.06
N CYS A 148 2.03 29.94 -6.34
CA CYS A 148 1.05 30.46 -7.30
C CYS A 148 0.30 31.67 -6.73
N LYS A 149 0.31 31.81 -5.39
CA LYS A 149 -0.43 32.84 -4.67
C LYS A 149 0.15 34.24 -4.94
N GLY A 150 -0.67 35.13 -5.49
CA GLY A 150 -0.31 36.53 -5.76
C GLY A 150 0.17 36.83 -7.19
N LYS A 151 0.20 35.83 -8.07
CA LYS A 151 0.48 36.03 -9.50
C LYS A 151 -0.74 36.60 -10.22
N GLU A 152 -0.52 37.53 -11.15
CA GLU A 152 -1.56 38.04 -12.05
C GLU A 152 -1.95 36.98 -13.10
N LYS A 153 -3.08 37.22 -13.79
CA LYS A 153 -3.69 36.24 -14.73
C LYS A 153 -2.71 35.74 -15.80
N ASP A 154 -1.83 36.61 -16.28
CA ASP A 154 -0.86 36.26 -17.31
C ASP A 154 0.34 35.43 -16.82
N GLU A 155 0.65 35.51 -15.53
CA GLU A 155 1.71 34.74 -14.88
C GLU A 155 1.21 33.41 -14.30
N CYS A 156 -0.12 33.22 -14.21
CA CYS A 156 -0.77 31.99 -13.74
C CYS A 156 -0.84 30.89 -14.83
N LYS A 157 0.28 30.63 -15.53
CA LYS A 157 0.37 29.65 -16.64
C LYS A 157 1.24 28.42 -16.34
N SER A 158 1.79 28.34 -15.12
CA SER A 158 2.54 27.15 -14.72
C SER A 158 1.61 25.94 -14.61
N PRO A 159 2.08 24.72 -14.95
CA PRO A 159 1.26 23.51 -14.89
C PRO A 159 0.69 23.24 -13.48
N ASP A 160 1.42 23.70 -12.45
CA ASP A 160 1.03 23.58 -11.04
C ASP A 160 0.10 24.71 -10.55
N CYS A 161 -0.24 25.69 -11.39
CA CYS A 161 -1.08 26.83 -11.04
C CYS A 161 -2.36 26.89 -11.90
N LYS A 162 -3.50 27.24 -11.31
CA LYS A 162 -4.77 27.45 -12.00
C LYS A 162 -5.42 28.75 -11.55
N TRP A 163 -5.90 29.51 -12.53
CA TRP A 163 -6.68 30.72 -12.28
C TRP A 163 -8.11 30.35 -11.88
N GLU A 164 -8.50 30.71 -10.66
CA GLU A 164 -9.87 30.54 -10.15
C GLU A 164 -10.40 31.84 -9.56
N GLY A 165 -11.50 32.35 -10.13
CA GLY A 165 -12.04 33.66 -9.79
C GLY A 165 -11.10 34.78 -10.23
N GLU A 166 -10.65 35.58 -9.27
CA GLU A 166 -9.67 36.68 -9.45
C GLU A 166 -8.28 36.35 -8.87
N THR A 167 -8.02 35.07 -8.57
CA THR A 167 -6.78 34.66 -7.90
C THR A 167 -6.15 33.42 -8.54
N CYS A 168 -4.82 33.37 -8.58
CA CYS A 168 -4.06 32.20 -8.98
C CYS A 168 -3.86 31.24 -7.79
N LYS A 169 -4.23 29.97 -7.95
CA LYS A 169 -4.15 28.92 -6.92
C LYS A 169 -3.31 27.73 -7.37
N ASP A 170 -2.82 26.96 -6.40
CA ASP A 170 -2.10 25.70 -6.65
C ASP A 170 -3.03 24.56 -7.12
N SER A 171 -2.81 24.06 -8.32
CA SER A 171 -3.52 22.92 -8.94
C SER A 171 -3.23 21.60 -8.23
N THR A 172 -2.09 21.48 -7.55
CA THR A 172 -1.69 20.26 -6.82
C THR A 172 -2.66 19.94 -5.67
N ILE A 173 -3.27 20.97 -5.08
CA ILE A 173 -4.32 20.83 -4.07
C ILE A 173 -5.63 20.28 -4.68
N LEU A 174 -5.88 20.53 -5.96
CA LEU A 174 -7.06 20.03 -6.66
C LEU A 174 -6.89 18.59 -7.16
N LEU A 175 -5.68 18.19 -7.58
CA LEU A 175 -5.42 16.79 -7.96
C LEU A 175 -5.66 15.82 -6.78
N SER A 176 -5.21 16.18 -5.57
CA SER A 176 -5.44 15.34 -4.38
C SER A 176 -6.93 15.19 -4.04
N LYS A 177 -7.75 16.22 -4.28
CA LYS A 177 -9.21 16.17 -4.07
C LYS A 177 -9.97 15.43 -5.18
N GLN A 178 -9.51 15.50 -6.44
CA GLN A 178 -10.13 14.73 -7.52
C GLN A 178 -9.93 13.23 -7.36
N PHE A 179 -8.79 12.77 -6.85
CA PHE A 179 -8.60 11.35 -6.48
C PHE A 179 -9.55 10.91 -5.36
N ALA A 180 -9.77 11.76 -4.34
CA ALA A 180 -10.70 11.45 -3.25
C ALA A 180 -12.17 11.32 -3.71
N LEU A 181 -12.59 12.07 -4.73
CA LEU A 181 -13.97 12.03 -5.24
C LEU A 181 -14.18 11.00 -6.36
N SER A 182 -13.18 10.76 -7.22
CA SER A 182 -13.28 9.80 -8.33
C SER A 182 -13.20 8.33 -7.87
N MET A 183 -12.71 8.06 -6.66
CA MET A 183 -12.74 6.72 -6.06
C MET A 183 -14.10 6.36 -5.41
N VAL A 184 -15.05 7.30 -5.31
CA VAL A 184 -16.36 7.07 -4.67
C VAL A 184 -17.49 6.77 -5.67
N SER A 185 -17.32 7.03 -6.98
CA SER A 185 -18.44 6.95 -7.94
C SER A 185 -18.40 5.83 -8.99
N SER A 186 -17.40 4.94 -9.02
CA SER A 186 -17.45 3.80 -9.97
C SER A 186 -18.21 2.57 -9.45
N ALA A 187 -18.59 2.53 -8.17
CA ALA A 187 -19.34 1.41 -7.61
C ALA A 187 -20.88 1.56 -7.74
N PHE A 188 -21.41 2.75 -8.06
CA PHE A 188 -22.86 2.99 -8.12
C PHE A 188 -23.48 2.98 -9.54
N VAL A 189 -22.69 2.94 -10.61
CA VAL A 189 -23.23 2.88 -11.98
C VAL A 189 -23.49 1.44 -12.45
N ALA A 190 -22.99 0.42 -11.73
CA ALA A 190 -23.20 -0.99 -12.07
C ALA A 190 -24.45 -1.63 -11.43
N LEU A 191 -25.30 -0.86 -10.73
CA LEU A 191 -26.55 -1.35 -10.13
C LEU A 191 -27.82 -0.88 -10.87
N LEU A 192 -27.68 -0.40 -12.11
CA LEU A 192 -28.81 0.04 -12.95
C LEU A 192 -29.01 -0.79 -14.23
N PHE A 193 -28.71 -2.09 -14.18
CA PHE A 193 -29.22 -3.09 -15.12
C PHE A 193 -29.49 -4.41 -14.41
#